data_AF-A0A1A8JGT4-F1
#
_entry.id   AF-A0A1A8JGT4-F1
#
_cell.length_a   1.000
_cell.length_b   1.000
_cell.length_c   1.000
_cell.angle_alpha   90.00
_cell.angle_beta   90.00
_cell.angle_gamma   90.00
#
_symmetry.space_group_name_H-M   'P 1'
#
loop_
_entity.id
_entity.type
_entity.pdbx_description
1 polymer ?
#
loop_
_entity_poly.entity_id
_entity_poly.type
_entity_poly.pdbx_seq_one_letter_code
_entity_poly.pdbx_strand_id
1 'polypeptide(L)'
;MLFTQRARKILESHNPTKRPLFLLLSLQAVHTPLQPPKSYIYPYRDMTNVARRKFAAMVSTVDEAVRNVTYALRKYGYYKNSVII
;
A
#
# COMPACT_ATOMS: atom_id res chain seq x y z
N MET A 1 -4.59 4.18 -4.54
CA MET A 1 -5.03 4.50 -3.17
C MET A 1 -4.50 5.86 -2.73
N LEU A 2 -5.34 6.69 -2.12
CA LEU A 2 -4.99 8.06 -1.68
C LEU A 2 -3.81 8.09 -0.69
N PHE A 3 -3.83 7.26 0.35
CA PHE A 3 -2.79 7.26 1.39
C PHE A 3 -1.43 6.83 0.83
N THR A 4 -1.39 5.82 -0.03
CA THR A 4 -0.19 5.40 -0.76
C THR A 4 0.36 6.51 -1.65
N GLN A 5 -0.49 7.24 -2.37
CA GLN A 5 -0.07 8.37 -3.19
C GLN A 5 0.51 9.51 -2.33
N ARG A 6 -0.12 9.81 -1.18
CA ARG A 6 0.39 10.81 -0.24
C ARG A 6 1.75 10.42 0.33
N ALA A 7 1.93 9.17 0.76
CA ALA A 7 3.20 8.65 1.24
C ALA A 7 4.31 8.79 0.18
N ARG A 8 4.03 8.42 -1.08
CA ARG A 8 4.97 8.59 -2.18
C ARG A 8 5.35 10.05 -2.41
N LYS A 9 4.38 10.97 -2.35
CA LYS A 9 4.64 12.42 -2.49
C LYS A 9 5.52 12.95 -1.36
N ILE A 10 5.34 12.47 -0.13
CA ILE A 10 6.22 12.81 1.01
C ILE A 10 7.65 12.36 0.70
N LEU A 11 7.84 11.09 0.32
CA LEU A 11 9.16 10.53 -0.01
C LEU A 11 9.85 11.27 -1.16
N GLU A 12 9.10 11.69 -2.17
CA GLU A 12 9.62 12.47 -3.30
C GLU A 12 10.07 13.88 -2.90
N SER A 13 9.30 14.55 -2.03
CA SER A 13 9.60 15.93 -1.62
C SER A 13 10.61 16.05 -0.47
N HIS A 14 10.84 14.97 0.28
CA HIS A 14 11.74 14.95 1.43
C HIS A 14 13.17 14.58 1.01
N ASN A 15 14.17 15.06 1.75
CA ASN A 15 15.57 14.71 1.52
C ASN A 15 16.11 13.80 2.66
N PRO A 16 16.39 12.52 2.38
CA PRO A 16 16.83 11.57 3.41
C PRO A 16 18.24 11.86 3.95
N THR A 17 19.10 12.55 3.20
CA THR A 17 20.48 12.84 3.66
C THR A 17 20.52 14.01 4.63
N LYS A 18 19.50 14.88 4.61
CA LYS A 18 19.41 16.04 5.51
C LYS A 18 18.72 15.73 6.83
N ARG A 19 17.67 14.90 6.82
CA ARG A 19 16.88 14.60 8.03
C ARG A 19 16.26 13.21 7.94
N PRO A 20 16.33 12.38 9.01
CA PRO A 20 15.59 11.14 9.09
C PRO A 20 14.08 11.35 8.99
N LEU A 21 13.35 10.38 8.45
CA LEU A 21 11.91 10.39 8.29
C LEU A 21 11.27 9.32 9.17
N PHE A 22 10.20 9.69 9.88
CA PHE A 22 9.25 8.76 10.48
C PHE A 22 7.93 8.83 9.71
N LEU A 23 7.39 7.67 9.33
CA LEU A 23 6.15 7.57 8.56
C LEU A 23 5.25 6.49 9.16
N LEU A 24 4.11 6.90 9.71
CA LEU A 24 3.01 6.00 10.06
C LEU A 24 2.00 5.97 8.91
N LEU A 25 1.83 4.80 8.28
CA LEU A 25 0.91 4.61 7.16
C LEU A 25 -0.27 3.70 7.56
N SER A 26 -1.31 4.31 8.13
CA SER A 26 -2.52 3.59 8.54
C SER A 26 -3.50 3.43 7.37
N LEU A 27 -3.37 2.34 6.62
CA LEU A 27 -4.30 2.01 5.53
C LEU A 27 -5.68 1.66 6.10
N GLN A 28 -6.74 2.16 5.46
CA GLN A 28 -8.12 1.79 5.82
C GLN A 28 -8.43 0.34 5.41
N ALA A 29 -7.92 -0.10 4.26
CA ALA A 29 -8.04 -1.48 3.83
C ALA A 29 -7.28 -2.38 4.83
N VAL A 30 -7.84 -3.51 5.27
CA VAL A 30 -8.99 -4.24 4.72
C VAL A 30 -10.25 -4.19 5.59
N HIS A 31 -10.42 -3.13 6.38
CA HIS A 31 -11.59 -2.98 7.23
C HIS A 31 -12.88 -2.89 6.40
N THR A 32 -14.02 -3.20 7.04
CA THR A 32 -15.34 -2.99 6.45
C THR A 32 -15.62 -1.51 6.18
N PRO A 33 -16.49 -1.18 5.21
CA PRO A 33 -17.17 -2.08 4.28
C PRO A 33 -16.23 -2.68 3.22
N LEU A 34 -16.51 -3.92 2.79
CA LEU A 34 -15.68 -4.62 1.80
C LEU A 34 -15.90 -4.09 0.37
N GLN A 35 -15.07 -3.13 -0.05
CA GLN A 35 -15.21 -2.38 -1.31
C GLN A 35 -13.92 -2.38 -2.15
N PRO A 36 -13.45 -3.53 -2.65
CA PRO A 36 -12.29 -3.58 -3.56
C PRO A 36 -12.64 -3.02 -4.96
N PRO A 37 -11.68 -2.41 -5.68
CA PRO A 37 -11.87 -2.11 -7.09
C PRO A 37 -12.10 -3.39 -7.90
N LYS A 38 -12.98 -3.34 -8.90
CA LYS A 38 -13.44 -4.52 -9.65
C LYS A 38 -12.30 -5.35 -10.25
N SER A 39 -11.23 -4.69 -10.71
CA SER A 39 -10.04 -5.35 -11.29
C SER A 39 -9.38 -6.35 -10.34
N TYR A 40 -9.42 -6.10 -9.02
CA TYR A 40 -8.80 -6.99 -8.03
C TYR A 40 -9.69 -8.16 -7.63
N ILE A 41 -10.97 -8.19 -8.06
CA ILE A 41 -11.88 -9.31 -7.77
C ILE A 41 -11.62 -10.47 -8.73
N TYR A 42 -11.27 -10.18 -9.98
CA TYR A 42 -11.13 -11.19 -11.04
C TYR A 42 -10.14 -12.32 -10.73
N PRO A 43 -8.98 -12.08 -10.09
CA PRO A 43 -8.07 -13.16 -9.67
C PRO A 43 -8.69 -14.15 -8.68
N TYR A 44 -9.74 -13.75 -7.98
CA TYR A 44 -10.43 -14.54 -6.96
C TYR A 44 -11.80 -15.03 -7.43
N ARG A 45 -12.07 -15.01 -8.74
CA ARG A 45 -13.39 -15.33 -9.32
C ARG A 45 -13.95 -16.68 -8.89
N ASP A 46 -13.08 -17.67 -8.69
CA ASP A 46 -13.42 -19.06 -8.33
C ASP A 46 -13.75 -19.22 -6.83
N MET A 47 -13.55 -18.18 -6.01
CA MET A 47 -13.95 -18.19 -4.60
C MET A 47 -15.47 -18.04 -4.47
N THR A 48 -16.14 -19.09 -4.01
CA THR A 48 -17.60 -19.13 -3.82
C THR A 48 -18.09 -18.12 -2.79
N ASN A 49 -17.43 -18.04 -1.63
CA ASN A 49 -17.79 -17.09 -0.58
C ASN A 49 -17.51 -15.64 -1.01
N VAL A 50 -18.59 -14.87 -1.23
CA VAL A 50 -18.54 -13.49 -1.73
C VAL A 50 -17.76 -12.56 -0.78
N ALA A 51 -17.96 -12.68 0.53
CA ALA A 51 -17.26 -11.84 1.51
C ALA A 51 -15.76 -12.14 1.50
N ARG A 52 -15.38 -13.42 1.50
CA ARG A 52 -13.98 -13.85 1.44
C ARG A 52 -13.29 -13.41 0.16
N ARG A 53 -13.98 -13.50 -0.98
CA ARG A 53 -13.52 -13.03 -2.28
C ARG A 53 -13.25 -11.52 -2.28
N LYS A 54 -14.17 -10.72 -1.75
CA LYS A 54 -13.99 -9.27 -1.62
C LYS A 54 -12.85 -8.91 -0.66
N PHE A 55 -12.76 -9.62 0.46
CA PHE A 55 -11.68 -9.45 1.44
C PHE A 55 -10.31 -9.74 0.81
N ALA A 56 -10.17 -10.88 0.11
CA ALA A 56 -8.93 -11.24 -0.58
C ALA A 56 -8.53 -10.18 -1.61
N ALA A 57 -9.48 -9.70 -2.40
CA ALA A 57 -9.25 -8.60 -3.34
C ALA A 57 -8.79 -7.31 -2.65
N MET A 58 -9.34 -6.95 -1.48
CA MET A 58 -8.84 -5.80 -0.71
C MET A 58 -7.41 -6.02 -0.18
N VAL A 59 -7.06 -7.24 0.25
CA VAL A 59 -5.69 -7.56 0.68
C VAL A 59 -4.70 -7.35 -0.46
N SER A 60 -5.03 -7.77 -1.69
CA SER A 60 -4.16 -7.54 -2.86
C SER A 60 -3.91 -6.05 -3.12
N THR A 61 -4.90 -5.21 -2.83
CA THR A 61 -4.74 -3.76 -2.99
C THR A 61 -3.77 -3.19 -1.96
N VAL A 62 -3.70 -3.78 -0.75
CA VAL A 62 -2.68 -3.45 0.27
C VAL A 62 -1.29 -3.93 -0.16
N ASP A 63 -1.18 -5.12 -0.73
CA ASP A 63 0.08 -5.62 -1.29
C ASP A 63 0.64 -4.68 -2.38
N GLU A 64 -0.22 -4.21 -3.29
CA GLU A 64 0.19 -3.21 -4.27
C GLU A 64 0.61 -1.88 -3.62
N ALA A 65 -0.08 -1.45 -2.57
CA ALA A 65 0.31 -0.27 -1.81
C ALA A 65 1.71 -0.42 -1.19
N VAL A 66 2.01 -1.58 -0.60
CA VAL A 66 3.35 -1.91 -0.06
C VAL A 66 4.40 -1.89 -1.16
N ARG A 67 4.13 -2.51 -2.32
CA ARG A 67 5.02 -2.46 -3.50
C ARG A 67 5.29 -1.02 -3.92
N ASN A 68 4.25 -0.18 -4.00
CA ASN A 68 4.37 1.20 -4.45
C ASN A 68 5.17 2.07 -3.48
N VAL A 69 5.02 1.86 -2.17
CA VAL A 69 5.81 2.58 -1.14
C VAL A 69 7.26 2.11 -1.14
N THR A 70 7.50 0.79 -1.13
CA THR A 70 8.86 0.23 -1.15
C THR A 70 9.62 0.59 -2.43
N TYR A 71 8.93 0.63 -3.57
CA TYR A 71 9.49 1.16 -4.82
C TYR A 71 9.90 2.62 -4.69
N ALA A 72 9.06 3.48 -4.11
CA ALA A 72 9.41 4.89 -3.89
C ALA A 72 10.58 5.03 -2.90
N LEU A 73 10.61 4.26 -1.81
CA LEU A 73 11.73 4.23 -0.88
C LEU A 73 13.04 3.88 -1.60
N ARG A 74 13.03 2.93 -2.53
CA ARG A 74 14.21 2.56 -3.34
C ARG A 74 14.57 3.69 -4.30
N LYS A 75 13.60 4.21 -5.05
CA LYS A 75 13.78 5.27 -6.05
C LYS A 75 14.40 6.52 -5.44
N TYR A 76 13.95 6.93 -4.26
CA TYR A 76 14.40 8.17 -3.60
C TYR A 76 15.49 7.95 -2.54
N GLY A 77 16.09 6.75 -2.46
CA GLY A 77 17.29 6.51 -1.65
C GLY A 77 17.06 6.24 -0.15
N TYR A 78 15.83 5.99 0.28
CA TYR A 78 15.50 5.69 1.69
C TYR A 78 15.72 4.21 2.04
N TYR A 79 15.48 3.31 1.09
CA TYR A 79 15.24 1.89 1.39
C TYR A 79 16.37 1.19 2.14
N LYS A 80 17.64 1.48 1.81
CA LYS A 80 18.80 0.82 2.43
C LYS A 80 18.99 1.17 3.91
N ASN A 81 18.47 2.31 4.35
CA ASN A 81 18.59 2.80 5.74
C ASN A 81 17.19 3.05 6.35
N SER A 82 16.25 2.14 6.08
CA SER A 82 14.90 2.18 6.64
C SER A 82 14.63 0.92 7.45
N VAL A 83 13.98 1.07 8.59
CA VAL A 83 13.34 -0.02 9.32
C VAL A 83 11.85 0.04 8.95
N ILE A 84 11.33 -1.03 8.36
CA ILE A 84 9.94 -1.14 7.91
C ILE A 84 9.26 -2.21 8.76
N ILE A 85 8.11 -1.87 9.32
CA ILE A 85 7.28 -2.72 10.19
C ILE A 85 5.88 -2.79 9.59
#